data_AF-A0A1F8VHH4-F1
#
_entry.id   AF-A0A1F8VHH4-F1
#
_cell.length_a   1.000
_cell.length_b   1.000
_cell.length_c   1.000
_cell.angle_alpha   90.00
_cell.angle_beta   90.00
_cell.angle_gamma   90.00
#
_symmetry.space_group_name_H-M   'P 1'
#
loop_
_entity.id
_entity.type
_entity.pdbx_description
1 polymer ?
#
loop_
_entity_poly.entity_id
_entity_poly.type
_entity_poly.pdbx_seq_one_letter_code
_entity_poly.pdbx_strand_id
1 'polypeptide(L)'
;MMNLDPQPHWLARSIGSAALTPALLVGVVGLTLWALGHSSSLASSNQALLIALTLVAVAAGCAALAWIRPQRAGLSPPHVMLSLGFGGMLLGLLYDVAQAGPSRLDSLCSQSAGLSFMDSLALHIEFLPGMHIGMLAGGLLAIPSLRLLRPHCGRYLCSLLAQNLICSGWMLLGMTAGALWLARWQLNIGTSTLPGMLGGMFVGMTWGMAFSVALYRGFFAWRNRTA
;
A
#
# COMPACT_ATOMS: atom_id res chain seq x y z
N MET A 1 -1.47 14.14 -47.83
CA MET A 1 -1.12 12.93 -47.05
C MET A 1 -0.23 13.36 -45.90
N MET A 2 -0.79 13.56 -44.70
CA MET A 2 -0.02 13.87 -43.50
C MET A 2 0.29 12.55 -42.77
N ASN A 3 1.57 12.34 -42.53
CA ASN A 3 2.13 11.19 -41.84
C ASN A 3 1.68 11.26 -40.36
N LEU A 4 0.95 10.25 -39.91
CA LEU A 4 0.55 10.12 -38.50
C LEU A 4 1.79 9.70 -37.71
N ASP A 5 2.16 10.50 -36.71
CA ASP A 5 3.23 10.21 -35.76
C ASP A 5 3.11 8.79 -35.17
N PRO A 6 4.22 8.05 -35.01
CA PRO A 6 4.22 6.79 -34.28
C PRO A 6 3.98 7.07 -32.80
N GLN A 7 2.73 6.92 -32.37
CA GLN A 7 2.32 6.90 -30.96
C GLN A 7 3.27 6.01 -30.13
N PRO A 8 3.72 6.42 -28.93
CA PRO A 8 4.77 5.74 -28.18
C PRO A 8 4.22 4.52 -27.41
N HIS A 9 3.81 3.49 -28.15
CA HIS A 9 3.33 2.21 -27.61
C HIS A 9 4.39 1.49 -26.75
N TRP A 10 5.68 1.80 -26.94
CA TRP A 10 6.78 1.26 -26.14
C TRP A 10 6.82 1.82 -24.71
N LEU A 11 6.52 3.11 -24.52
CA LEU A 11 6.46 3.75 -23.20
C LEU A 11 5.32 3.16 -22.36
N ALA A 12 4.13 3.01 -22.95
CA ALA A 12 2.99 2.38 -22.28
C ALA A 12 3.25 0.89 -21.90
N ARG A 13 4.07 0.18 -22.68
CA ARG A 13 4.45 -1.21 -22.40
C ARG A 13 5.53 -1.32 -21.32
N SER A 14 6.46 -0.37 -21.26
CA SER A 14 7.54 -0.35 -20.25
C SER A 14 7.07 0.06 -18.85
N ILE A 15 6.19 1.07 -18.77
CA ILE A 15 5.58 1.56 -17.52
C ILE A 15 4.65 0.49 -16.93
N GLY A 16 4.10 -0.39 -17.76
CA GLY A 16 3.28 -1.52 -17.34
C GLY A 16 4.01 -2.82 -17.08
N SER A 17 5.35 -2.83 -17.05
CA SER A 17 6.08 -4.07 -16.78
C SER A 17 5.86 -4.52 -15.33
N ALA A 18 5.65 -5.85 -15.17
CA ALA A 18 5.41 -6.49 -13.89
C ALA A 18 6.56 -6.32 -12.87
N ALA A 19 7.74 -5.89 -13.32
CA ALA A 19 8.91 -5.68 -12.47
C ALA A 19 9.11 -4.19 -12.11
N LEU A 20 8.88 -3.26 -13.04
CA LEU A 20 9.18 -1.84 -12.82
C LEU A 20 8.25 -1.21 -11.79
N THR A 21 6.96 -1.54 -11.82
CA THR A 21 5.99 -0.99 -10.88
C THR A 21 6.27 -1.40 -9.42
N PRO A 22 6.51 -2.69 -9.09
CA PRO A 22 7.01 -3.07 -7.77
C PRO A 22 8.34 -2.43 -7.41
N ALA A 23 9.31 -2.38 -8.33
CA ALA A 23 10.62 -1.82 -8.06
C ALA A 23 10.55 -0.32 -7.69
N LEU A 24 9.74 0.45 -8.42
CA LEU A 24 9.50 1.86 -8.14
C LEU A 24 8.83 2.02 -6.77
N LEU A 25 7.82 1.20 -6.47
CA LEU A 25 7.14 1.25 -5.18
C LEU A 25 8.09 0.93 -4.01
N VAL A 26 8.89 -0.13 -4.13
CA VAL A 26 9.91 -0.49 -3.13
C VAL A 26 10.94 0.63 -2.99
N GLY A 27 11.38 1.23 -4.10
CA GLY A 27 12.28 2.38 -4.09
C GLY A 27 11.69 3.59 -3.36
N VAL A 28 10.43 3.92 -3.62
CA VAL A 28 9.71 5.00 -2.91
C VAL A 28 9.55 4.67 -1.43
N VAL A 29 9.16 3.45 -1.06
CA VAL A 29 9.13 3.01 0.36
C VAL A 29 10.49 3.26 1.03
N GLY A 30 11.57 2.82 0.39
CA GLY A 30 12.93 2.96 0.92
C GLY A 30 13.33 4.42 1.11
N LEU A 31 13.06 5.25 0.10
CA LEU A 31 13.29 6.69 0.17
C LEU A 31 12.51 7.33 1.32
N THR A 32 11.22 7.01 1.46
CA THR A 32 10.35 7.57 2.50
C THR A 32 10.83 7.18 3.89
N LEU A 33 11.16 5.90 4.11
CA LEU A 33 11.66 5.42 5.40
C LEU A 33 13.03 6.01 5.74
N TRP A 34 13.90 6.15 4.75
CA TRP A 34 15.23 6.74 4.93
C TRP A 34 15.15 8.24 5.24
N ALA A 35 14.29 8.98 4.52
CA ALA A 35 14.09 10.41 4.71
C ALA A 35 13.46 10.73 6.08
N LEU A 36 12.41 10.00 6.45
CA LEU A 36 11.74 10.19 7.75
C LEU A 36 12.58 9.69 8.92
N GLY A 37 13.39 8.65 8.70
CA GLY A 37 14.30 8.12 9.72
C GLY A 37 15.55 8.97 9.96
N HIS A 38 15.92 9.89 9.07
CA HIS A 38 17.01 10.85 9.34
C HIS A 38 16.59 11.93 10.34
N SER A 39 15.30 12.25 10.36
CA SER A 39 14.73 13.33 11.18
C SER A 39 14.52 12.92 12.64
N SER A 40 14.42 11.62 12.92
CA SER A 40 14.34 11.09 14.28
C SER A 40 15.73 11.10 14.93
N SER A 41 15.91 11.88 16.00
CA SER A 41 17.17 12.08 16.74
C SER A 41 17.76 10.83 17.40
N LEU A 42 17.14 9.67 17.23
CA LEU A 42 17.65 8.35 17.63
C LEU A 42 17.98 7.51 16.38
N ALA A 43 19.11 7.80 15.74
CA ALA A 43 19.70 6.89 14.76
C ALA A 43 20.19 5.62 15.49
N SER A 44 19.33 4.61 15.62
CA SER A 44 19.71 3.33 16.21
C SER A 44 20.55 2.53 15.20
N SER A 45 21.54 1.78 15.69
CA SER A 45 22.37 0.89 14.85
C SER A 45 21.57 -0.11 14.03
N ASN A 46 20.32 -0.39 14.43
CA ASN A 46 19.42 -1.35 13.78
C ASN A 46 18.51 -0.74 12.71
N GLN A 47 18.54 0.58 12.50
CA GLN A 47 17.66 1.27 11.56
C GLN A 47 17.82 0.78 10.11
N ALA A 48 19.07 0.62 9.64
CA ALA A 48 19.32 0.13 8.30
C ALA A 48 18.78 -1.29 8.08
N LEU A 49 18.91 -2.16 9.09
CA LEU A 49 18.40 -3.53 9.06
C LEU A 49 16.86 -3.54 9.02
N LEU A 50 16.20 -2.67 9.80
CA LEU A 50 14.74 -2.52 9.79
C LEU A 50 14.22 -2.05 8.43
N ILE A 51 14.87 -1.06 7.82
CA ILE A 51 14.53 -0.59 6.47
C ILE A 51 14.72 -1.74 5.47
N ALA A 52 15.85 -2.45 5.52
CA ALA A 52 16.12 -3.57 4.62
C ALA A 52 15.07 -4.70 4.75
N LEU A 53 14.73 -5.11 5.98
CA LEU A 53 13.70 -6.13 6.23
C LEU A 53 12.32 -5.67 5.72
N THR A 54 11.98 -4.40 5.92
CA THR A 54 10.73 -3.82 5.41
C THR A 54 10.69 -3.88 3.88
N LEU A 55 11.77 -3.49 3.21
CA LEU A 55 11.85 -3.52 1.74
C LEU A 55 11.72 -4.94 1.19
N VAL A 56 12.38 -5.91 1.84
CA VAL A 56 12.26 -7.33 1.47
C VAL A 56 10.82 -7.82 1.66
N ALA A 57 10.17 -7.48 2.77
CA ALA A 57 8.80 -7.90 3.05
C ALA A 57 7.77 -7.26 2.09
N VAL A 58 7.94 -5.99 1.73
CA VAL A 58 7.14 -5.30 0.71
C VAL A 58 7.36 -5.93 -0.67
N ALA A 59 8.63 -6.15 -1.06
CA ALA A 59 8.96 -6.79 -2.33
C ALA A 59 8.38 -8.21 -2.43
N ALA A 60 8.43 -8.99 -1.34
CA ALA A 60 7.80 -10.30 -1.25
C ALA A 60 6.27 -10.22 -1.39
N GLY A 61 5.61 -9.23 -0.78
CA GLY A 61 4.18 -8.99 -0.96
C GLY A 61 3.81 -8.66 -2.40
N CYS A 62 4.61 -7.82 -3.08
CA CYS A 62 4.44 -7.54 -4.51
C CYS A 62 4.66 -8.79 -5.38
N ALA A 63 5.67 -9.60 -5.09
CA ALA A 63 5.91 -10.87 -5.79
C ALA A 63 4.74 -11.85 -5.59
N ALA A 64 4.21 -11.96 -4.37
CA ALA A 64 3.04 -12.76 -4.07
C ALA A 64 1.81 -12.30 -4.87
N LEU A 65 1.58 -10.99 -4.98
CA LEU A 65 0.52 -10.43 -5.83
C LEU A 65 0.69 -10.80 -7.30
N ALA A 66 1.92 -10.73 -7.82
CA ALA A 66 2.23 -11.13 -9.19
C ALA A 66 1.99 -12.63 -9.42
N TRP A 67 2.27 -13.49 -8.42
CA TRP A 67 1.97 -14.92 -8.48
C TRP A 67 0.48 -15.23 -8.38
N ILE A 68 -0.26 -14.53 -7.51
CA ILE A 68 -1.71 -14.72 -7.36
C ILE A 68 -2.46 -14.20 -8.60
N ARG A 69 -1.93 -13.24 -9.36
CA ARG A 69 -2.52 -12.78 -10.62
C ARG A 69 -1.44 -12.63 -11.69
N PRO A 70 -1.02 -13.73 -12.35
CA PRO A 70 -0.03 -13.65 -13.40
C PRO A 70 -0.53 -12.72 -14.51
N GLN A 71 0.23 -11.66 -14.79
CA GLN A 71 -0.13 -10.65 -15.78
C GLN A 71 -0.09 -11.27 -17.18
N ARG A 72 -1.22 -11.28 -17.87
CA ARG A 72 -1.26 -11.54 -19.32
C ARG A 72 -1.20 -10.18 -20.03
N ALA A 73 0.03 -9.68 -20.22
CA ALA A 73 0.40 -8.45 -20.93
C ALA A 73 -0.34 -7.15 -20.54
N GLY A 74 0.30 -6.28 -19.75
CA GLY A 74 -0.19 -4.94 -19.38
C GLY A 74 -0.31 -4.73 -17.87
N LEU A 75 -0.52 -3.47 -17.44
CA LEU A 75 -0.75 -3.11 -16.03
C LEU A 75 -1.92 -3.92 -15.46
N SER A 76 -1.64 -4.83 -14.52
CA SER A 76 -2.74 -5.51 -13.82
C SER A 76 -3.48 -4.52 -12.90
N PRO A 77 -4.82 -4.57 -12.86
CA PRO A 77 -5.64 -3.76 -11.97
C PRO A 77 -5.15 -3.68 -10.51
N PRO A 78 -4.70 -4.77 -9.85
CA PRO A 78 -4.22 -4.69 -8.47
C PRO A 78 -2.93 -3.87 -8.32
N HIS A 79 -2.01 -3.88 -9.29
CA HIS A 79 -0.78 -3.08 -9.19
C HIS A 79 -1.07 -1.58 -9.33
N VAL A 80 -1.98 -1.20 -10.22
CA VAL A 80 -2.44 0.19 -10.36
C VAL A 80 -3.12 0.64 -9.08
N MET A 81 -4.06 -0.17 -8.56
CA MET A 81 -4.75 0.12 -7.31
C MET A 81 -3.77 0.23 -6.14
N LEU A 82 -2.80 -0.67 -6.03
CA LEU A 82 -1.79 -0.63 -4.98
C LEU A 82 -0.94 0.62 -5.10
N SER A 83 -0.47 0.97 -6.31
CA SER A 83 0.35 2.17 -6.53
C SER A 83 -0.41 3.47 -6.26
N LEU A 84 -1.68 3.57 -6.67
CA LEU A 84 -2.50 4.75 -6.44
C LEU A 84 -2.95 4.86 -4.98
N GLY A 85 -3.32 3.75 -4.35
CA GLY A 85 -3.63 3.70 -2.92
C GLY A 85 -2.41 4.04 -2.06
N PHE A 86 -1.24 3.49 -2.41
CA PHE A 86 0.03 3.80 -1.74
C PHE A 86 0.46 5.24 -1.96
N GLY A 87 0.39 5.74 -3.20
CA GLY A 87 0.71 7.13 -3.53
C GLY A 87 -0.22 8.12 -2.83
N GLY A 88 -1.52 7.82 -2.82
CA GLY A 88 -2.52 8.59 -2.07
C GLY A 88 -2.25 8.57 -0.57
N MET A 89 -1.87 7.41 -0.01
CA MET A 89 -1.46 7.30 1.39
C MET A 89 -0.25 8.18 1.69
N LEU A 90 0.78 8.16 0.85
CA LEU A 90 1.98 8.98 1.05
C LEU A 90 1.69 10.48 0.96
N LEU A 91 0.89 10.91 -0.02
CA LEU A 91 0.47 12.30 -0.14
C LEU A 91 -0.37 12.74 1.07
N GLY A 92 -1.26 11.86 1.53
CA GLY A 92 -2.05 12.08 2.73
C GLY A 92 -1.19 12.17 4.00
N LEU A 93 -0.20 11.28 4.14
CA LEU A 93 0.76 11.34 5.24
C LEU A 93 1.59 12.62 5.18
N LEU A 94 2.05 13.03 4.00
CA LEU A 94 2.77 14.29 3.82
C LEU A 94 1.90 15.48 4.24
N TYR A 95 0.61 15.47 3.88
CA TYR A 95 -0.35 16.48 4.31
C TYR A 95 -0.51 16.50 5.84
N ASP A 96 -0.71 15.33 6.46
CA ASP A 96 -0.85 15.22 7.92
C ASP A 96 0.42 15.70 8.65
N VAL A 97 1.61 15.35 8.15
CA VAL A 97 2.89 15.82 8.70
C VAL A 97 3.09 17.31 8.52
N ALA A 98 2.71 17.86 7.35
CA ALA A 98 2.81 19.30 7.09
C ALA A 98 1.91 20.11 8.02
N GLN A 99 0.73 19.58 8.38
CA GLN A 99 -0.25 20.26 9.23
C GLN A 99 0.02 20.07 10.72
N ALA A 100 0.38 18.86 11.15
CA ALA A 100 0.49 18.51 12.58
C ALA A 100 1.95 18.45 13.08
N GLY A 101 2.92 18.43 12.17
CA GLY A 101 4.35 18.31 12.46
C GLY A 101 4.82 16.86 12.65
N PRO A 102 6.14 16.60 12.51
CA PRO A 102 6.71 15.25 12.64
C PRO A 102 6.66 14.68 14.06
N SER A 103 6.65 15.54 15.09
CA SER A 103 6.60 15.11 16.51
C SER A 103 5.31 14.36 16.87
N ARG A 104 4.21 14.64 16.14
CA ARG A 104 2.95 13.88 16.27
C ARG A 104 3.12 12.42 15.87
N LEU A 105 3.94 12.12 14.87
CA LEU A 105 4.16 10.73 14.46
C LEU A 105 4.95 9.96 15.52
N ASP A 106 5.90 10.60 16.19
CA ASP A 106 6.65 9.98 17.29
C ASP A 106 5.74 9.70 18.50
N SER A 107 4.84 10.62 18.83
CA SER A 107 3.86 10.40 19.90
C SER A 107 2.90 9.26 19.56
N LEU A 108 2.45 9.17 18.30
CA LEU A 108 1.63 8.05 17.83
C LEU A 108 2.36 6.71 17.89
N CYS A 109 3.63 6.69 17.51
CA CYS A 109 4.47 5.49 17.55
C CYS A 109 4.61 4.97 18.99
N SER A 110 4.88 5.86 19.95
CA SER A 110 5.01 5.47 21.36
C SER A 110 3.69 5.01 22.00
N GLN A 111 2.56 5.62 21.63
CA GLN A 111 1.24 5.29 22.20
C GLN A 111 0.62 4.03 21.58
N SER A 112 0.80 3.81 20.28
CA SER A 112 0.13 2.73 19.54
C SER A 112 0.51 1.33 20.01
N ALA A 113 1.73 1.14 20.52
CA ALA A 113 2.28 -0.17 20.82
C ALA A 113 1.59 -0.89 22.00
N GLY A 114 1.01 -0.13 22.94
CA GLY A 114 0.24 -0.66 24.07
C GLY A 114 -1.25 -0.86 23.78
N LEU A 115 -1.74 -0.40 22.64
CA LEU A 115 -3.18 -0.39 22.33
C LEU A 115 -3.65 -1.71 21.72
N SER A 116 -4.96 -1.97 21.88
CA SER A 116 -5.64 -3.04 21.14
C SER A 116 -5.72 -2.69 19.65
N PHE A 117 -6.06 -3.68 18.82
CA PHE A 117 -6.17 -3.47 17.37
C PHE A 117 -7.20 -2.40 17.00
N MET A 118 -8.37 -2.41 17.65
CA MET A 118 -9.44 -1.45 17.40
C MET A 118 -9.09 -0.05 17.91
N ASP A 119 -8.50 0.05 19.09
CA ASP A 119 -8.10 1.35 19.65
C ASP A 119 -6.99 1.98 18.82
N SER A 120 -6.03 1.18 18.36
CA SER A 120 -4.98 1.65 17.46
C SER A 120 -5.51 2.06 16.09
N LEU A 121 -6.51 1.35 15.55
CA LEU A 121 -7.15 1.74 14.30
C LEU A 121 -7.87 3.09 14.46
N ALA A 122 -8.66 3.25 15.51
CA ALA A 122 -9.40 4.48 15.79
C ALA A 122 -8.45 5.66 15.96
N LEU A 123 -7.38 5.47 16.75
CA LEU A 123 -6.37 6.50 16.99
C LEU A 123 -5.61 6.89 15.71
N HIS A 124 -5.26 5.94 14.83
CA HIS A 124 -4.66 6.27 13.54
C HIS A 124 -5.62 7.03 12.61
N ILE A 125 -6.91 6.67 12.58
CA ILE A 125 -7.90 7.37 11.77
C ILE A 125 -8.11 8.81 12.26
N GLU A 126 -8.12 9.01 13.57
CA GLU A 126 -8.30 10.33 14.17
C GLU A 126 -7.08 11.25 13.99
N PHE A 127 -5.86 10.71 14.12
CA PHE A 127 -4.64 11.50 14.05
C PHE A 127 -4.00 11.60 12.66
N LEU A 128 -4.25 10.63 11.77
CA LEU A 128 -3.74 10.62 10.39
C LEU A 128 -4.88 10.52 9.36
N PRO A 129 -5.87 11.44 9.41
CA PRO A 129 -7.03 11.35 8.54
C PRO A 129 -6.64 11.54 7.06
N GLY A 130 -5.67 12.41 6.76
CA GLY A 130 -5.21 12.68 5.40
C GLY A 130 -4.63 11.43 4.76
N MET A 131 -3.79 10.68 5.49
CA MET A 131 -3.22 9.42 5.05
C MET A 131 -4.29 8.39 4.65
N HIS A 132 -5.31 8.20 5.49
CA HIS A 132 -6.39 7.24 5.23
C HIS A 132 -7.33 7.70 4.10
N ILE A 133 -7.70 8.98 4.08
CA ILE A 133 -8.51 9.57 3.01
C ILE A 133 -7.75 9.49 1.68
N GLY A 134 -6.46 9.80 1.69
CA GLY A 134 -5.58 9.72 0.53
C GLY A 134 -5.49 8.30 0.00
N MET A 135 -5.31 7.31 0.87
CA MET A 135 -5.33 5.89 0.47
C MET A 135 -6.67 5.49 -0.18
N LEU A 136 -7.80 5.84 0.46
CA LEU A 136 -9.13 5.52 -0.05
C LEU A 136 -9.40 6.20 -1.38
N ALA A 137 -9.09 7.50 -1.49
CA ALA A 137 -9.22 8.28 -2.70
C ALA A 137 -8.34 7.71 -3.82
N GLY A 138 -7.08 7.37 -3.53
CA GLY A 138 -6.17 6.71 -4.47
C GLY A 138 -6.72 5.37 -4.97
N GLY A 139 -7.22 4.53 -4.07
CA GLY A 139 -7.88 3.27 -4.42
C GLY A 139 -9.13 3.47 -5.29
N LEU A 140 -9.95 4.47 -5.01
CA LEU A 140 -11.14 4.80 -5.81
C LEU A 140 -10.80 5.40 -7.17
N LEU A 141 -9.72 6.20 -7.27
CA LEU A 141 -9.20 6.74 -8.53
C LEU A 141 -8.67 5.64 -9.46
N ALA A 142 -8.39 4.45 -8.94
CA ALA A 142 -8.11 3.29 -9.79
C ALA A 142 -9.33 2.92 -10.68
N ILE A 143 -10.57 3.19 -10.24
CA ILE A 143 -11.79 2.85 -10.99
C ILE A 143 -11.87 3.60 -12.34
N PRO A 144 -11.81 4.94 -12.42
CA PRO A 144 -11.84 5.65 -13.70
C PRO A 144 -10.63 5.30 -14.58
N SER A 145 -9.45 5.06 -13.99
CA SER A 145 -8.27 4.61 -14.75
C SER A 145 -8.53 3.29 -15.49
N LEU A 146 -9.29 2.38 -14.88
CA LEU A 146 -9.70 1.12 -15.49
C LEU A 146 -10.86 1.29 -16.48
N ARG A 147 -11.74 2.28 -16.29
CA ARG A 147 -12.81 2.59 -17.26
C ARG A 147 -12.27 3.11 -18.59
N LEU A 148 -11.20 3.91 -18.54
CA LEU A 148 -10.53 4.39 -19.76
C LEU A 148 -10.07 3.22 -20.65
N LEU A 149 -9.80 2.06 -20.03
CA LEU A 149 -9.38 0.83 -20.72
C LEU A 149 -10.56 -0.07 -21.16
N ARG A 150 -11.77 0.05 -20.57
CA ARG A 150 -12.98 -0.72 -20.95
C ARG A 150 -14.28 0.10 -20.77
N PRO A 151 -14.76 0.78 -21.82
CA PRO A 151 -15.87 1.75 -21.69
C PRO A 151 -17.31 1.17 -21.71
N HIS A 152 -17.55 -0.14 -21.81
CA HIS A 152 -18.86 -0.66 -22.27
C HIS A 152 -19.68 -1.54 -21.30
N CYS A 153 -19.57 -1.42 -19.97
CA CYS A 153 -20.46 -2.21 -19.10
C CYS A 153 -20.76 -1.58 -17.72
N GLY A 154 -22.02 -1.20 -17.48
CA GLY A 154 -22.48 -0.60 -16.21
C GLY A 154 -22.59 -1.59 -15.05
N ARG A 155 -23.03 -2.84 -15.27
CA ARG A 155 -23.07 -3.89 -14.21
C ARG A 155 -21.68 -4.27 -13.71
N TYR A 156 -20.68 -4.18 -14.58
CA TYR A 156 -19.28 -4.39 -14.24
C TYR A 156 -18.78 -3.36 -13.22
N LEU A 157 -19.33 -2.14 -13.24
CA LEU A 157 -18.94 -1.07 -12.33
C LEU A 157 -19.27 -1.36 -10.86
N CYS A 158 -20.47 -1.85 -10.56
CA CYS A 158 -20.83 -2.17 -9.17
C CYS A 158 -19.92 -3.26 -8.60
N SER A 159 -19.57 -4.26 -9.41
CA SER A 159 -18.63 -5.31 -9.00
C SER A 159 -17.22 -4.77 -8.77
N LEU A 160 -16.76 -3.85 -9.62
CA LEU A 160 -15.47 -3.19 -9.48
C LEU A 160 -15.42 -2.29 -8.25
N LEU A 161 -16.48 -1.51 -8.00
CA LEU A 161 -16.56 -0.64 -6.83
C LEU A 161 -16.51 -1.47 -5.54
N ALA A 162 -17.35 -2.51 -5.44
CA ALA A 162 -17.36 -3.40 -4.28
C ALA A 162 -16.00 -4.07 -4.08
N GLN A 163 -15.36 -4.54 -5.16
CA GLN A 163 -14.03 -5.13 -5.07
C GLN A 163 -12.96 -4.13 -4.60
N ASN A 164 -13.00 -2.88 -5.10
CA ASN A 164 -12.08 -1.83 -4.65
C ASN A 164 -12.34 -1.48 -3.17
N LEU A 165 -13.58 -1.37 -2.72
CA LEU A 165 -13.89 -1.11 -1.32
C LEU A 165 -13.41 -2.23 -0.39
N ILE A 166 -13.66 -3.49 -0.77
CA ILE A 166 -13.17 -4.64 -0.01
C ILE A 166 -11.63 -4.64 0.04
N CYS A 167 -10.98 -4.44 -1.09
CA CYS A 167 -9.52 -4.42 -1.17
C CYS A 167 -8.91 -3.26 -0.38
N SER A 168 -9.48 -2.06 -0.47
CA SER A 168 -9.08 -0.91 0.35
C SER A 168 -9.31 -1.18 1.85
N GLY A 169 -10.40 -1.87 2.21
CA GLY A 169 -10.65 -2.31 3.58
C GLY A 169 -9.57 -3.27 4.09
N TRP A 170 -9.17 -4.25 3.27
CA TRP A 170 -8.06 -5.14 3.61
C TRP A 170 -6.71 -4.43 3.69
N MET A 171 -6.48 -3.42 2.86
CA MET A 171 -5.29 -2.56 2.99
C MET A 171 -5.30 -1.79 4.32
N LEU A 172 -6.45 -1.23 4.71
CA LEU A 172 -6.61 -0.55 6.00
C LEU A 172 -6.31 -1.48 7.18
N LEU A 173 -6.96 -2.64 7.21
CA LEU A 173 -6.74 -3.65 8.26
C LEU A 173 -5.29 -4.13 8.27
N GLY A 174 -4.71 -4.37 7.09
CA GLY A 174 -3.33 -4.78 6.93
C GLY A 174 -2.36 -3.75 7.48
N MET A 175 -2.52 -2.47 7.13
CA MET A 175 -1.68 -1.38 7.65
C MET A 175 -1.68 -1.34 9.17
N THR A 176 -2.86 -1.37 9.80
CA THR A 176 -2.98 -1.32 11.26
C THR A 176 -2.35 -2.56 11.90
N ALA A 177 -2.59 -3.75 11.33
CA ALA A 177 -2.03 -4.99 11.84
C ALA A 177 -0.49 -4.98 11.73
N GLY A 178 0.03 -4.53 10.60
CA GLY A 178 1.47 -4.42 10.35
C GLY A 178 2.14 -3.39 11.25
N ALA A 179 1.51 -2.22 11.44
CA ALA A 179 1.99 -1.19 12.36
C ALA A 179 2.10 -1.72 13.79
N LEU A 180 1.06 -2.37 14.29
CA LEU A 180 1.03 -2.95 15.63
C LEU A 180 2.03 -4.09 15.79
N TRP A 181 2.11 -4.98 14.79
CA TRP A 181 3.03 -6.10 14.83
C TRP A 181 4.48 -5.63 14.93
N LEU A 182 4.89 -4.70 14.06
CA LEU A 182 6.25 -4.17 14.06
C LEU A 182 6.53 -3.28 15.26
N ALA A 183 5.59 -2.46 15.70
CA ALA A 183 5.75 -1.66 16.92
C ALA A 183 5.97 -2.55 18.16
N ARG A 184 5.16 -3.61 18.32
CA ARG A 184 5.30 -4.56 19.44
C ARG A 184 6.59 -5.36 19.34
N TRP A 185 6.97 -5.79 18.14
CA TRP A 185 8.23 -6.50 17.94
C TRP A 185 9.44 -5.63 18.30
N GLN A 186 9.42 -4.35 17.93
CA GLN A 186 10.47 -3.41 18.31
C GLN A 186 10.52 -3.15 19.81
N LEU A 187 9.36 -2.96 20.47
CA LEU A 187 9.30 -2.81 21.93
C LEU A 187 9.92 -4.02 22.64
N ASN A 188 9.66 -5.23 22.16
CA ASN A 188 10.24 -6.45 22.73
C ASN A 188 11.78 -6.50 22.59
N ILE A 189 12.35 -5.78 21.62
CA ILE A 189 13.79 -5.66 21.40
C ILE A 189 14.34 -4.39 22.08
N GLY A 190 13.51 -3.65 22.83
CA GLY A 190 13.91 -2.44 23.55
C GLY A 190 14.10 -1.22 22.65
N THR A 191 13.49 -1.21 21.47
CA THR A 191 13.55 -0.08 20.52
C THR A 191 12.15 0.38 20.15
N SER A 192 11.96 1.65 19.82
CA SER A 192 10.72 2.14 19.19
C SER A 192 11.13 3.19 18.20
N THR A 193 10.90 2.93 16.92
CA THR A 193 11.39 3.79 15.84
C THR A 193 10.28 4.05 14.84
N LEU A 194 10.14 5.31 14.44
CA LEU A 194 9.19 5.75 13.41
C LEU A 194 9.32 4.94 12.10
N PRO A 195 10.53 4.68 11.55
CA PRO A 195 10.68 3.81 10.38
C PRO A 195 10.16 2.39 10.58
N GLY A 196 10.17 1.87 11.80
CA GLY A 196 9.60 0.58 12.15
C GLY A 196 8.09 0.52 11.99
N MET A 197 7.40 1.49 12.60
CA MET A 197 5.95 1.60 12.51
C MET A 197 5.51 1.85 11.06
N LEU A 198 6.12 2.83 10.39
CA LEU A 198 5.82 3.13 8.98
C LEU A 198 6.13 1.94 8.07
N GLY A 199 7.24 1.24 8.33
CA GLY A 199 7.57 0.01 7.63
C GLY A 199 6.50 -1.07 7.81
N GLY A 200 5.96 -1.20 9.02
CA GLY A 200 4.83 -2.08 9.30
C GLY A 200 3.57 -1.70 8.56
N MET A 201 3.29 -0.41 8.41
CA MET A 201 2.15 0.05 7.61
C MET A 201 2.33 -0.33 6.14
N PHE A 202 3.50 -0.11 5.56
CA PHE A 202 3.78 -0.46 4.16
C PHE A 202 3.70 -1.97 3.90
N VAL A 203 4.31 -2.79 4.78
CA VAL A 203 4.23 -4.26 4.72
C VAL A 203 2.77 -4.70 4.88
N GLY A 204 2.08 -4.16 5.88
CA GLY A 204 0.68 -4.43 6.16
C GLY A 204 -0.23 -4.14 4.98
N MET A 205 -0.06 -3.00 4.32
CA MET A 205 -0.81 -2.61 3.13
C MET A 205 -0.62 -3.62 1.99
N THR A 206 0.64 -3.94 1.66
CA THR A 206 0.94 -4.83 0.53
C THR A 206 0.42 -6.25 0.76
N TRP A 207 0.62 -6.79 1.96
CA TRP A 207 0.11 -8.11 2.33
C TRP A 207 -1.40 -8.14 2.53
N GLY A 208 -2.01 -7.07 3.03
CA GLY A 208 -3.46 -6.93 3.11
C GLY A 208 -4.11 -7.03 1.72
N MET A 209 -3.52 -6.36 0.73
CA MET A 209 -3.98 -6.52 -0.66
C MET A 209 -3.75 -7.96 -1.18
N ALA A 210 -2.56 -8.54 -0.97
CA ALA A 210 -2.27 -9.92 -1.38
C ALA A 210 -3.30 -10.90 -0.82
N PHE A 211 -3.63 -10.75 0.45
CA PHE A 211 -4.64 -11.54 1.14
C PHE A 211 -6.04 -11.34 0.57
N SER A 212 -6.45 -10.08 0.34
CA SER A 212 -7.75 -9.77 -0.28
C SER A 212 -7.93 -10.45 -1.63
N VAL A 213 -6.91 -10.37 -2.50
CA VAL A 213 -6.94 -10.99 -3.82
C VAL A 213 -6.94 -12.52 -3.72
N ALA A 214 -6.16 -13.09 -2.79
CA ALA A 214 -6.14 -14.52 -2.53
C ALA A 214 -7.51 -15.04 -2.08
N LEU A 215 -8.14 -14.38 -1.11
CA LEU A 215 -9.49 -14.72 -0.63
C LEU A 215 -10.53 -14.64 -1.76
N TYR A 216 -10.50 -13.55 -2.53
CA TYR A 216 -11.42 -13.39 -3.65
C TYR A 216 -11.27 -14.52 -4.66
N ARG A 217 -10.04 -14.87 -5.06
CA ARG A 217 -9.80 -15.99 -5.99
C ARG A 217 -10.20 -17.35 -5.38
N GLY A 218 -9.88 -17.57 -4.10
CA GLY A 218 -10.25 -18.78 -3.37
C GLY A 218 -11.75 -18.99 -3.33
N PHE A 219 -12.51 -17.93 -3.05
CA PHE A 219 -13.97 -17.97 -3.04
C PHE A 219 -14.56 -18.38 -4.41
N PHE A 220 -14.07 -17.81 -5.51
CA PHE A 220 -14.53 -18.19 -6.85
C PHE A 220 -14.08 -19.60 -7.25
N ALA A 221 -12.86 -20.01 -6.88
CA ALA A 221 -12.40 -21.37 -7.13
C ALA A 221 -13.25 -22.40 -6.37
N TRP A 222 -13.65 -22.09 -5.13
CA TRP A 222 -14.55 -22.93 -4.36
C TRP A 222 -15.96 -22.97 -4.97
N ARG A 223 -16.54 -21.80 -5.26
CA ARG A 223 -17.88 -21.69 -5.88
C ARG A 223 -17.97 -22.46 -7.21
N ASN A 224 -16.94 -22.38 -8.05
CA ASN A 224 -16.91 -23.08 -9.34
C ASN A 224 -16.74 -24.60 -9.21
N ARG A 225 -16.30 -25.11 -8.06
CA ARG A 225 -16.24 -26.56 -7.79
C ARG A 225 -17.57 -27.10 -7.26
N THR A 226 -18.37 -26.24 -6.62
CA THR A 226 -19.67 -26.61 -6.03
C THR A 226 -20.85 -26.40 -6.97
N ALA A 227 -20.64 -25.77 -8.13
CA ALA A 227 -21.62 -25.55 -9.18
C ALA A 227 -21.40 -26.53 -10.32
#